data_AF-A0A1G1DMC4-F1
#
_entry.id   AF-A0A1G1DMC4-F1
#
_cell.length_a   1.000
_cell.length_b   1.000
_cell.length_c   1.000
_cell.angle_alpha   90.00
_cell.angle_beta   90.00
_cell.angle_gamma   90.00
#
_symmetry.space_group_name_H-M   'P 1'
#
loop_
_entity.id
_entity.type
_entity.pdbx_description
1 polymer ?
#
loop_
_entity_poly.entity_id
_entity_poly.type
_entity_poly.pdbx_seq_one_letter_code
_entity_poly.pdbx_strand_id
1 'polypeptide(L)' 'MKAIVNTSPLLFLSKIHRLSILEKLDQIFVPTGVITEIKQKQDDALDTVIKASDSWLKFALDFIKIR' A
#
# COMPACT_ATOMS: atom_id res chain seq x y z
N MET A 1 2.96 16.16 -3.89
CA MET A 1 2.70 15.88 -2.46
C MET A 1 3.21 14.48 -2.11
N LYS A 2 3.81 14.29 -0.92
CA LYS A 2 4.28 12.98 -0.44
C LYS A 2 3.29 12.43 0.59
N ALA A 3 2.99 11.13 0.54
CA ALA A 3 2.13 10.48 1.53
C ALA A 3 2.78 9.21 2.08
N ILE A 4 2.68 9.03 3.40
CA ILE A 4 2.92 7.75 4.06
C ILE A 4 1.55 7.11 4.25
N VAL A 5 1.37 5.90 3.72
CA VAL A 5 0.09 5.20 3.74
C VAL A 5 0.17 4.01 4.69
N ASN A 6 -0.64 4.04 5.73
CA ASN A 6 -0.79 2.96 6.69
C ASN A 6 -1.83 1.92 6.22
N THR A 7 -1.98 0.83 6.96
CA THR A 7 -2.92 -0.26 6.69
C THR A 7 -4.36 0.21 6.52
N SER A 8 -4.89 1.01 7.46
CA SER A 8 -6.31 1.38 7.45
C SER A 8 -6.71 2.24 6.23
N PRO A 9 -5.98 3.31 5.86
CA PRO A 9 -6.27 4.05 4.63
C PRO A 9 -6.14 3.22 3.35
N LEU A 10 -5.14 2.33 3.29
CA LEU A 10 -4.92 1.47 2.13
C LEU A 10 -6.08 0.49 1.95
N LEU A 11 -6.50 -0.18 3.03
CA LEU A 11 -7.67 -1.05 3.04
C LEU A 11 -8.95 -0.30 2.70
N PHE A 12 -9.17 0.86 3.30
CA PHE A 12 -10.36 1.67 3.04
C PHE A 12 -10.48 2.02 1.55
N LEU A 13 -9.41 2.55 0.95
CA LEU A 13 -9.39 2.93 -0.46
C LEU A 13 -9.56 1.72 -1.40
N SER A 14 -8.99 0.57 -1.04
CA SER A 14 -9.18 -0.67 -1.79
C SER A 14 -10.64 -1.14 -1.75
N LYS A 15 -11.30 -1.09 -0.58
CA LYS A 15 -12.71 -1.50 -0.42
C LYS A 15 -13.68 -0.66 -1.23
N ILE A 16 -13.41 0.63 -1.39
CA ILE A 16 -14.25 1.53 -2.18
C ILE A 16 -13.81 1.61 -3.65
N HIS A 17 -12.84 0.77 -4.08
CA HIS A 17 -12.26 0.78 -5.42
C HIS A 17 -11.69 2.14 -5.86
N ARG A 18 -11.11 2.89 -4.91
CA ARG A 18 -10.49 4.22 -5.14
C ARG A 18 -8.99 4.24 -4.87
N LEU A 19 -8.33 3.08 -4.89
CA LEU A 19 -6.89 2.96 -4.66
C LEU A 19 -6.06 3.80 -5.65
N SER A 20 -6.54 3.96 -6.88
CA SER A 20 -5.93 4.77 -7.94
C SER A 20 -5.85 6.28 -7.61
N ILE A 21 -6.54 6.75 -6.56
CA ILE A 21 -6.29 8.12 -6.05
C ILE A 21 -4.85 8.28 -5.60
N LEU A 22 -4.24 7.22 -5.06
CA LEU A 22 -2.86 7.27 -4.59
C LEU A 22 -1.89 7.38 -5.77
N GLU A 23 -2.21 6.85 -6.96
CA GLU A 23 -1.38 6.99 -8.18
C GLU A 23 -1.11 8.44 -8.58
N LYS A 24 -1.99 9.36 -8.17
CA LYS A 24 -1.85 10.80 -8.44
C LYS A 24 -0.84 11.50 -7.53
N LEU A 25 -0.27 10.79 -6.55
CA LEU A 25 0.70 11.33 -5.62
C LEU A 25 2.11 11.15 -6.18
N ASP A 26 2.94 12.19 -6.07
CA ASP A 26 4.33 12.15 -6.55
C ASP A 26 5.16 11.05 -5.87
N GLN A 27 4.92 10.82 -4.58
CA GLN A 27 5.60 9.79 -3.79
C GLN A 27 4.66 9.17 -2.78
N ILE A 28 4.60 7.84 -2.79
CA ILE A 28 3.82 7.03 -1.86
C ILE A 28 4.81 6.14 -1.13
N PHE A 29 4.76 6.20 0.20
CA PHE A 29 5.56 5.34 1.05
C PHE A 29 4.63 4.39 1.79
N VAL A 30 4.72 3.09 1.51
CA VAL A 30 3.97 2.06 2.21
C VAL A 30 4.95 1.18 2.99
N PRO A 31 4.96 1.23 4.33
CA PRO A 31 5.83 0.38 5.13
C PRO A 31 5.57 -1.11 4.87
N THR A 32 6.62 -1.94 4.91
CA THR A 32 6.48 -3.40 4.72
C THR A 32 5.57 -4.06 5.77
N GLY A 33 5.51 -3.50 6.99
CA GLY A 33 4.58 -3.97 8.03
C GLY A 33 3.12 -3.90 7.58
N VAL A 34 2.76 -2.96 6.72
CA VAL A 34 1.40 -2.79 6.21
C VAL A 34 0.96 -3.99 5.38
N ILE A 35 1.82 -4.53 4.49
CA ILE A 35 1.42 -5.71 3.72
C ILE A 35 1.27 -6.95 4.60
N THR A 36 2.09 -7.08 5.64
CA THR A 36 1.97 -8.16 6.63
C THR A 36 0.65 -8.06 7.39
N GLU A 37 0.28 -6.87 7.86
CA GLU A 37 -1.00 -6.66 8.55
C GLU A 37 -2.21 -6.91 7.65
N ILE A 38 -2.16 -6.49 6.38
CA ILE A 38 -3.24 -6.72 5.41
C ILE A 38 -3.41 -8.21 5.14
N LYS A 39 -2.31 -8.95 4.95
CA LYS A 39 -2.35 -10.41 4.77
C LYS A 39 -2.97 -11.12 5.97
N GLN A 40 -2.64 -10.68 7.19
CA GLN A 40 -3.20 -11.27 8.42
C GLN A 40 -4.71 -11.01 8.58
N LYS A 41 -5.21 -9.87 8.10
CA LYS A 41 -6.63 -9.52 8.20
C LYS A 41 -7.54 -10.31 7.26
N GLN A 42 -7.00 -11.05 6.27
CA GLN A 42 -7.76 -11.81 5.26
C GLN A 42 -8.91 -11.00 4.65
N ASP A 43 -8.62 -9.75 4.30
CA ASP A 43 -9.63 -8.83 3.77
C ASP A 43 -9.74 -8.98 2.25
N ASP A 44 -10.94 -8.91 1.67
CA ASP A 44 -11.16 -8.95 0.21
C ASP A 44 -10.39 -7.84 -0.53
N ALA A 45 -10.07 -6.75 0.17
CA ALA A 45 -9.21 -5.70 -0.33
C ALA A 45 -7.76 -6.15 -0.60
N LEU A 46 -7.31 -7.27 -0.04
CA LEU A 46 -5.95 -7.80 -0.21
C LEU A 46 -5.62 -8.03 -1.68
N ASP A 47 -6.52 -8.65 -2.45
CA ASP A 47 -6.32 -8.93 -3.87
C ASP A 47 -6.12 -7.63 -4.68
N THR A 48 -6.86 -6.59 -4.32
CA THR A 48 -6.74 -5.27 -4.97
C THR A 48 -5.39 -4.62 -4.64
N VAL A 49 -4.94 -4.73 -3.39
CA VAL A 49 -3.64 -4.22 -2.95
C VAL A 49 -2.49 -4.99 -3.61
N ILE A 50 -2.59 -6.32 -3.70
CA ILE A 50 -1.59 -7.17 -4.36
C ILE A 50 -1.47 -6.80 -5.85
N LYS A 51 -2.60 -6.74 -6.57
CA LYS A 51 -2.59 -6.36 -7.99
C LYS A 51 -2.01 -4.96 -8.22
N ALA A 52 -2.36 -4.00 -7.35
CA ALA A 52 -1.76 -2.68 -7.41
C ALA A 52 -0.26 -2.74 -7.16
N SER A 53 0.21 -3.62 -6.27
CA SER A 53 1.63 -3.77 -5.95
C SER A 53 2.47 -4.38 -7.05
N ASP A 54 1.89 -5.30 -7.82
CA ASP A 54 2.52 -5.87 -9.02
C ASP A 54 2.67 -4.84 -10.14
N SER A 55 1.84 -3.78 -10.13
CA SER A 55 1.84 -2.71 -11.12
C SER A 55 2.63 -1.49 -10.66
N TRP A 56 2.06 -0.65 -9.79
CA TRP A 56 2.56 0.69 -9.47
C TRP A 56 2.79 0.95 -7.98
N LEU A 57 2.10 0.23 -7.08
CA LEU A 57 2.19 0.47 -5.64
C LEU A 57 3.45 -0.18 -5.06
N LYS A 58 4.44 0.62 -4.70
CA LYS A 58 5.70 0.09 -4.14
C LYS A 58 5.65 0.09 -2.61
N PHE A 59 5.92 -1.07 -2.02
CA PHE A 59 6.22 -1.18 -0.60
C PHE A 59 7.68 -0.80 -0.36
N ALA A 60 7.92 -0.11 0.74
CA ALA A 60 9.25 0.29 1.18
C ALA A 60 10.03 -0.92 1.71
N LEU A 61 10.39 -1.84 0.82
CA LEU A 61 11.21 -3.00 1.15
C LEU A 61 12.70 -2.65 1.23
N ASP A 62 13.15 -1.47 0.77
CA ASP A 62 14.57 -1.27 0.44
C ASP A 62 15.25 -0.02 1.03
N PHE A 63 14.64 0.70 1.98
CA PHE A 63 15.31 1.86 2.59
C PHE A 63 16.17 1.53 3.81
N ILE A 64 16.15 0.27 4.28
CA ILE A 64 17.03 -0.19 5.37
C ILE A 64 18.27 -0.87 4.75
N LYS A 65 19.06 -0.12 3.98
CA LYS A 65 20.51 -0.36 3.97
C LYS A 65 21.07 0.46 5.12
N ILE A 66 21.18 -0.19 6.27
CA ILE A 66 21.99 0.27 7.40
C ILE A 66 23.40 0.53 6.83
N ARG A 67 23.78 1.80 6.76
CA ARG A 67 25.18 2.21 6.67
C ARG A 67 25.64 2.56 8.08
#